data_AF-A0A662S427-F1
#
_entry.id   AF-A0A662S427-F1
#
_cell.length_a   1.000
_cell.length_b   1.000
_cell.length_c   1.000
_cell.angle_alpha   90.00
_cell.angle_beta   90.00
_cell.angle_gamma   90.00
#
_symmetry.space_group_name_H-M   'P 1'
#
loop_
_entity.id
_entity.type
_entity.pdbx_description
1 polymer ?
#
loop_
_entity_poly.entity_id
_entity_poly.type
_entity_poly.pdbx_seq_one_letter_code
_entity_poly.pdbx_strand_id
1 'polypeptide(L)'
;MRSLSRIDEIIDRLNRGEISLSYAAQEFWAIVSEIPRRTPEIFERIPPETSYKLIRAGLLSADPDMFRLCEGNLWLREKVGNVIRLLPKDELEEISRAILNSNLERSSIASRVFYRLKKLRST
;
A
#
# COMPACT_ATOMS: atom_id res chain seq x y z
N MET A 1 1.68 -21.70 6.24
CA MET A 1 2.63 -21.28 7.29
C MET A 1 3.84 -20.54 6.72
N ARG A 2 4.48 -21.03 5.64
CA ARG A 2 5.69 -20.42 5.03
C ARG A 2 5.56 -18.95 4.60
N SER A 3 4.41 -18.51 4.08
CA SER A 3 4.23 -17.11 3.66
C SER A 3 4.12 -16.14 4.85
N LEU A 4 3.56 -16.57 5.98
CA LEU A 4 3.50 -15.72 7.19
C LEU A 4 4.87 -15.53 7.82
N SER A 5 5.69 -16.59 7.87
CA SER A 5 7.06 -16.47 8.38
C SER A 5 7.93 -15.57 7.50
N ARG A 6 7.70 -15.54 6.17
CA ARG A 6 8.36 -14.60 5.26
C ARG A 6 7.97 -13.15 5.56
N ILE A 7 6.69 -12.88 5.87
CA ILE A 7 6.25 -11.54 6.27
C ILE A 7 6.96 -11.13 7.57
N ASP A 8 6.97 -12.00 8.58
CA ASP A 8 7.63 -11.72 9.86
C ASP A 8 9.13 -11.40 9.64
N GLU A 9 9.81 -12.18 8.80
CA GLU A 9 11.22 -11.95 8.44
C GLU A 9 11.45 -10.59 7.75
N ILE A 10 10.59 -10.21 6.79
CA ILE A 10 10.70 -8.89 6.12
C ILE A 10 10.52 -7.76 7.12
N ILE A 11 9.53 -7.85 8.01
CA ILE A 11 9.26 -6.82 9.01
C ILE A 11 10.44 -6.72 9.99
N ASP A 12 11.00 -7.84 10.43
CA ASP A 12 12.17 -7.86 11.31
C ASP A 12 13.40 -7.22 10.67
N ARG A 13 13.68 -7.55 9.41
CA ARG A 13 14.81 -6.97 8.67
C ARG A 13 14.62 -5.47 8.44
N LEU A 14 13.39 -5.03 8.15
CA LEU A 14 13.04 -3.62 8.04
C LEU A 14 13.27 -2.89 9.37
N ASN A 15 12.82 -3.46 10.48
CA ASN A 15 12.98 -2.86 11.81
C ASN A 15 14.46 -2.76 12.24
N ARG A 16 15.30 -3.70 11.79
CA ARG A 16 16.75 -3.67 12.00
C ARG A 16 17.50 -2.75 11.04
N GLY A 17 16.81 -2.16 10.05
CA GLY A 17 17.43 -1.31 9.04
C GLY A 17 18.29 -2.07 8.03
N GLU A 18 18.14 -3.39 7.93
CA GLU A 18 18.89 -4.24 7.00
C GLU A 18 18.38 -4.11 5.56
N ILE A 19 17.13 -3.65 5.40
CA ILE A 19 16.48 -3.41 4.11
C ILE A 19 15.75 -2.06 4.13
N SER A 20 15.59 -1.45 2.95
CA SER A 20 14.83 -0.22 2.79
C SER A 20 13.32 -0.47 2.89
N LEU A 21 12.55 0.57 3.22
CA LEU A 21 11.09 0.50 3.22
C LEU A 21 10.52 0.19 1.83
N SER A 22 11.14 0.69 0.76
CA SER A 22 10.69 0.41 -0.61
C SER A 22 10.82 -1.07 -0.95
N TYR A 23 11.96 -1.68 -0.62
CA TYR A 23 12.17 -3.11 -0.82
C TYR A 23 11.22 -3.95 0.04
N ALA A 24 11.08 -3.59 1.32
CA ALA A 24 10.17 -4.28 2.23
C ALA A 24 8.72 -4.22 1.75
N ALA A 25 8.27 -3.08 1.21
CA ALA A 25 6.92 -2.93 0.67
C ALA A 25 6.69 -3.82 -0.55
N GLN A 26 7.60 -3.83 -1.51
CA GLN A 26 7.50 -4.67 -2.71
C GLN A 26 7.38 -6.16 -2.34
N GLU A 27 8.29 -6.65 -1.48
CA GLU A 27 8.27 -8.05 -1.04
C GLU A 27 7.01 -8.38 -0.23
N PHE A 28 6.57 -7.46 0.64
CA PHE A 28 5.36 -7.62 1.43
C PHE A 28 4.13 -7.78 0.52
N TRP A 29 3.94 -6.90 -0.46
CA TRP A 29 2.78 -6.95 -1.35
C TRP A 29 2.79 -8.20 -2.24
N ALA A 30 3.96 -8.58 -2.75
CA ALA A 30 4.13 -9.82 -3.50
C ALA A 30 3.65 -11.02 -2.66
N ILE A 31 4.09 -11.14 -1.41
CA ILE A 31 3.69 -12.25 -0.52
C ILE A 31 2.20 -12.20 -0.16
N VAL A 32 1.65 -11.03 0.15
CA VAL A 32 0.22 -10.89 0.46
C VAL A 32 -0.63 -11.31 -0.74
N SER A 33 -0.16 -11.04 -1.96
CA SER A 33 -0.83 -11.42 -3.20
C SER A 33 -0.91 -12.94 -3.42
N GLU A 34 0.03 -13.71 -2.84
CA GLU A 34 -0.02 -15.18 -2.85
C GLU A 34 -1.16 -15.72 -1.97
N ILE A 35 -1.58 -14.97 -0.95
CA ILE A 35 -2.57 -15.40 0.06
C ILE A 35 -3.63 -14.32 0.39
N PRO A 36 -4.38 -13.83 -0.61
CA PRO A 36 -5.27 -12.67 -0.48
C PRO A 36 -6.41 -12.85 0.54
N ARG A 37 -6.81 -14.10 0.81
CA ARG A 37 -7.84 -14.41 1.82
C ARG A 37 -7.37 -14.15 3.25
N ARG A 38 -6.05 -14.06 3.48
CA ARG A 38 -5.44 -13.84 4.80
C ARG A 38 -4.99 -12.40 5.01
N THR A 39 -5.30 -11.48 4.09
CA THR A 39 -4.91 -10.07 4.22
C THR A 39 -5.31 -9.47 5.57
N PRO A 40 -6.55 -9.63 6.10
CA PRO A 40 -6.88 -9.07 7.41
C PRO A 40 -5.99 -9.60 8.54
N GLU A 41 -5.79 -10.92 8.59
CA GLU A 41 -4.94 -11.58 9.59
C GLU A 41 -3.49 -11.08 9.53
N ILE A 42 -2.92 -10.89 8.32
CA ILE A 42 -1.57 -10.36 8.15
C ILE A 42 -1.47 -8.95 8.74
N PHE A 43 -2.46 -8.11 8.48
CA PHE A 43 -2.48 -6.73 8.95
C PHE A 43 -2.73 -6.62 10.46
N GLU A 44 -3.39 -7.59 11.08
CA GLU A 44 -3.54 -7.67 12.54
C GLU A 44 -2.23 -8.05 13.25
N ARG A 45 -1.31 -8.74 12.56
CA ARG A 45 -0.01 -9.16 13.11
C ARG A 45 1.06 -8.08 13.05
N ILE A 46 0.89 -7.06 12.21
CA ILE A 46 1.86 -5.98 12.05
C ILE A 46 1.47 -4.74 12.86
N PRO A 47 2.43 -4.00 13.43
CA PRO A 47 2.14 -2.74 14.08
C PRO A 47 1.40 -1.76 13.15
N PRO A 48 0.41 -1.00 13.63
CA PRO A 48 -0.34 -0.05 12.80
C PRO A 48 0.56 0.93 12.05
N GLU A 49 1.63 1.42 12.69
CA GLU A 49 2.59 2.33 12.06
C GLU A 49 3.34 1.66 10.89
N THR A 50 3.76 0.41 11.05
CA THR A 50 4.41 -0.37 10.00
C THR A 50 3.44 -0.60 8.83
N SER A 51 2.19 -0.93 9.13
CA SER A 51 1.14 -1.08 8.10
C SER A 51 0.92 0.20 7.30
N TYR A 52 0.92 1.36 7.98
CA TYR A 52 0.82 2.67 7.33
C TYR A 52 2.01 2.92 6.41
N LYS A 53 3.23 2.67 6.89
CA LYS A 53 4.47 2.84 6.11
C LYS A 53 4.48 1.96 4.86
N LEU A 54 4.06 0.69 4.96
CA LEU A 54 4.01 -0.25 3.84
C LEU A 54 2.94 0.13 2.81
N ILE A 55 1.76 0.58 3.25
CA ILE A 55 0.72 1.11 2.34
C ILE A 55 1.20 2.36 1.62
N ARG A 56 1.78 3.31 2.36
CA ARG A 56 2.29 4.55 1.78
C ARG A 56 3.38 4.27 0.74
N ALA A 57 4.30 3.36 1.03
CA ALA A 57 5.34 2.94 0.08
C ALA A 57 4.75 2.22 -1.15
N GLY A 58 3.74 1.36 -0.97
CA GLY A 58 3.02 0.72 -2.08
C GLY A 58 2.27 1.72 -2.96
N LEU A 59 1.70 2.78 -2.37
CA LEU A 59 1.07 3.86 -3.12
C LEU A 59 2.10 4.66 -3.94
N LEU A 60 3.21 5.06 -3.32
CA LEU A 60 4.27 5.84 -3.97
C LEU A 60 4.91 5.10 -5.15
N SER A 61 5.10 3.79 -5.01
CA SER A 61 5.62 2.93 -6.08
C SER A 61 4.55 2.49 -7.07
N ALA A 62 3.27 2.83 -6.85
CA ALA A 62 2.14 2.29 -7.60
C ALA A 62 2.20 0.76 -7.74
N ASP A 63 2.44 0.08 -6.63
CA ASP A 63 2.67 -1.36 -6.57
C ASP A 63 1.48 -2.15 -7.16
N PRO A 64 1.68 -2.90 -8.26
CA PRO A 64 0.58 -3.54 -8.98
C PRO A 64 -0.10 -4.65 -8.16
N ASP A 65 0.62 -5.31 -7.25
CA ASP A 65 0.07 -6.36 -6.41
C ASP A 65 -0.82 -5.76 -5.32
N MET A 66 -0.39 -4.65 -4.70
CA MET A 66 -1.24 -3.88 -3.77
C MET A 66 -2.52 -3.40 -4.45
N PHE A 67 -2.42 -2.83 -5.66
CA PHE A 67 -3.58 -2.33 -6.40
C PHE A 67 -4.55 -3.47 -6.76
N ARG A 68 -4.04 -4.60 -7.26
CA ARG A 68 -4.85 -5.79 -7.58
C ARG A 68 -5.56 -6.33 -6.34
N LEU A 69 -4.87 -6.41 -5.20
CA LEU A 69 -5.45 -6.83 -3.92
C LEU A 69 -6.61 -5.91 -3.51
N CYS A 70 -6.48 -4.60 -3.69
CA CYS A 70 -7.53 -3.64 -3.36
C CYS A 70 -8.77 -3.74 -4.26
N GLU A 71 -8.65 -4.24 -5.49
CA GLU A 71 -9.80 -4.50 -6.34
C GLU A 71 -10.63 -5.68 -5.81
N GLY A 72 -9.98 -6.73 -5.31
CA GLY A 72 -10.66 -7.92 -4.77
C GLY A 72 -11.02 -7.85 -3.28
N ASN A 73 -10.49 -6.88 -2.52
CA ASN A 73 -10.64 -6.83 -1.07
C ASN A 73 -11.11 -5.45 -0.58
N LEU A 74 -12.41 -5.35 -0.26
CA LEU A 74 -13.03 -4.10 0.20
C LEU A 74 -12.41 -3.59 1.51
N TRP A 75 -12.13 -4.50 2.45
CA TRP A 75 -11.52 -4.15 3.73
C TRP A 75 -10.13 -3.51 3.54
N LEU A 76 -9.30 -4.08 2.67
CA LEU A 76 -7.98 -3.51 2.35
C LEU A 76 -8.14 -2.15 1.64
N ARG A 77 -9.09 -2.04 0.69
CA ARG A 77 -9.38 -0.78 0.00
C ARG A 77 -9.76 0.34 0.96
N GLU A 78 -10.49 0.03 2.03
CA GLU A 78 -10.81 0.99 3.08
C GLU A 78 -9.57 1.40 3.88
N LYS A 79 -8.73 0.44 4.30
CA LYS A 79 -7.46 0.73 4.98
C LYS A 79 -6.55 1.64 4.14
N VAL A 80 -6.37 1.33 2.85
CA VAL A 80 -5.60 2.17 1.93
C VAL A 80 -6.26 3.54 1.73
N GLY A 81 -7.58 3.59 1.64
CA GLY A 81 -8.33 4.84 1.60
C GLY A 81 -8.11 5.74 2.83
N ASN A 82 -7.94 5.15 4.01
CA ASN A 82 -7.62 5.89 5.23
C ASN A 82 -6.23 6.52 5.14
N VAL A 83 -5.24 5.79 4.62
CA VAL A 83 -3.90 6.34 4.37
C VAL A 83 -3.98 7.51 3.39
N ILE A 84 -4.63 7.34 2.23
CA ILE A 84 -4.81 8.39 1.22
C ILE A 84 -5.41 9.68 1.81
N ARG A 85 -6.35 9.57 2.74
CA ARG A 85 -6.98 10.74 3.38
C ARG A 85 -5.99 11.60 4.19
N LEU A 86 -4.97 10.97 4.76
CA LEU A 86 -3.96 11.59 5.61
C LEU A 86 -2.75 12.11 4.84
N LEU A 87 -2.55 11.68 3.59
CA LEU A 87 -1.40 12.10 2.80
C LEU A 87 -1.47 13.59 2.43
N PRO A 88 -0.31 14.28 2.45
CA PRO A 88 -0.22 15.67 2.02
C PRO A 88 -0.32 15.78 0.48
N LYS A 89 -0.52 17.01 0.00
CA LYS A 89 -0.80 17.28 -1.42
C LYS A 89 0.35 16.85 -2.34
N ASP A 90 1.57 17.19 -1.97
CA ASP A 90 2.81 16.87 -2.69
C ASP A 90 2.98 15.36 -2.91
N GLU A 91 2.77 14.55 -1.85
CA GLU A 91 2.81 13.10 -1.98
C GLU A 91 1.69 12.55 -2.87
N LEU A 92 0.48 13.10 -2.77
CA LEU A 92 -0.63 12.70 -3.64
C LEU A 92 -0.34 13.03 -5.11
N GLU A 93 0.38 14.12 -5.39
CA GLU A 93 0.84 14.45 -6.74
C GLU A 93 1.87 13.44 -7.24
N GLU A 94 2.82 13.03 -6.40
CA GLU A 94 3.79 11.99 -6.73
C GLU A 94 3.10 10.65 -7.02
N ILE A 95 2.21 10.20 -6.13
CA ILE A 95 1.41 8.98 -6.31
C ILE A 95 0.58 9.07 -7.60
N SER A 96 -0.02 10.23 -7.89
CA SER A 96 -0.82 10.40 -9.12
C SER A 96 0.01 10.18 -10.39
N ARG A 97 1.27 10.63 -10.40
CA ARG A 97 2.20 10.41 -11.51
C ARG A 97 2.60 8.94 -11.61
N ALA A 98 2.91 8.30 -10.49
CA ALA A 98 3.24 6.87 -10.43
C ALA A 98 2.10 6.00 -10.97
N ILE A 99 0.86 6.29 -10.59
CA ILE A 99 -0.34 5.60 -11.07
C ILE A 99 -0.49 5.70 -12.59
N LEU A 100 -0.31 6.90 -13.15
CA LEU A 100 -0.43 7.13 -14.60
C LEU A 100 0.69 6.40 -15.35
N ASN A 101 1.92 6.44 -14.85
CA ASN A 101 3.06 5.75 -15.46
C ASN A 101 2.89 4.22 -15.43
N SER A 102 2.20 3.69 -14.42
CA SER A 102 1.92 2.26 -14.27
C SER A 102 0.62 1.80 -14.95
N ASN A 103 -0.12 2.68 -15.63
CA ASN A 103 -1.43 2.39 -16.24
C ASN A 103 -2.47 1.84 -15.25
N LEU A 104 -2.48 2.37 -14.01
CA LEU A 104 -3.38 1.95 -12.93
C LEU A 104 -4.53 2.94 -12.69
N GLU A 105 -4.74 3.90 -13.59
CA GLU A 105 -5.69 5.01 -13.43
C GLU A 105 -7.15 4.57 -13.35
N ARG A 106 -7.48 3.36 -13.83
CA ARG A 106 -8.82 2.77 -13.77
C ARG A 106 -9.12 2.03 -12.46
N SER A 107 -8.17 2.00 -11.53
CA SER A 107 -8.35 1.32 -10.23
C SER A 107 -9.22 2.14 -9.26
N SER A 108 -9.84 1.41 -8.32
CA SER A 108 -10.57 1.96 -7.18
C SER A 108 -9.68 2.86 -6.32
N ILE A 109 -8.40 2.50 -6.18
CA ILE A 109 -7.41 3.29 -5.43
C ILE A 109 -7.03 4.57 -6.17
N ALA A 110 -6.80 4.52 -7.48
CA ALA A 110 -6.53 5.71 -8.29
C ALA A 110 -7.66 6.74 -8.20
N SER A 111 -8.91 6.27 -8.28
CA SER A 111 -10.09 7.14 -8.11
C SER A 111 -10.07 7.89 -6.76
N ARG A 112 -9.67 7.22 -5.67
CA ARG A 112 -9.56 7.84 -4.34
C ARG A 112 -8.43 8.86 -4.26
N VAL A 113 -7.27 8.56 -4.85
CA VAL A 113 -6.13 9.48 -4.93
C VAL A 113 -6.51 10.74 -5.70
N PHE A 114 -7.03 10.59 -6.93
CA PHE A 114 -7.41 11.73 -7.77
C PHE A 114 -8.50 12.58 -7.13
N TYR A 115 -9.49 11.95 -6.50
CA TYR A 115 -10.53 12.67 -5.78
C TYR A 115 -9.97 13.49 -4.60
N ARG A 116 -9.09 12.90 -3.79
CA ARG A 116 -8.46 13.61 -2.66
C ARG A 116 -7.61 14.77 -3.14
N LEU A 117 -6.80 14.55 -4.17
CA LEU A 117 -5.94 15.58 -4.76
C LEU A 117 -6.77 16.73 -5.33
N LYS A 118 -7.88 16.43 -6.03
CA LYS A 118 -8.82 17.45 -6.53
C LYS A 118 -9.35 18.31 -5.39
N LYS A 119 -9.79 17.71 -4.27
CA LYS A 119 -10.27 18.47 -3.11
C LYS A 119 -9.22 19.43 -2.54
N LEU A 120 -7.97 18.99 -2.44
CA LEU A 120 -6.86 19.81 -1.94
C LEU A 120 -6.45 20.94 -2.89
N ARG A 121 -6.84 20.89 -4.17
CA ARG A 121 -6.61 21.98 -5.14
C ARG A 121 -7.71 23.03 -5.12
N SER A 122 -8.87 22.71 -4.58
CA SER A 122 -10.02 23.61 -4.46
C SER A 122 -10.08 24.36 -3.12
N THR A 123 -9.10 24.12 -2.24
CA THR A 123 -8.92 24.80 -0.95
C THR A 123 -7.72 25.72 -1.05
#